data_AF-A0AAW8T598-F1
#
_entry.id   AF-A0AAW8T598-F1
#
_cell.length_a   1.000
_cell.length_b   1.000
_cell.length_c   1.000
_cell.angle_alpha   90.00
_cell.angle_beta   90.00
_cell.angle_gamma   90.00
#
_symmetry.space_group_name_H-M   'P 1'
#
loop_
_entity.id
_entity.type
_entity.pdbx_description
1 polymer ?
#
loop_
_entity_poly.entity_id
_entity_poly.type
_entity_poly.pdbx_seq_one_letter_code
_entity_poly.pdbx_strand_id
1 'polypeptide(L)'
;MSKVWEEWTEEEVTSFQDAFLTWYQREKRNLPWRYNHDPYRIWISEIMLQQTRVDTVIDYFYRFMEQFPTIQDLANAPEDKLLKVWEGLGYYSRARNIQAAAKQIMEEFNGEFPSTVDEIRSLKGIGPYTAGAISSIAFEIPEPAIDGNVMRVVSRLFCIEADIAKASSRRPFDEAMRKIISQDQPGDFNQAMMDLGSSICTPTSPQCESCPIQSYCQAYREDRQTDFPVKSKKLKPKDVYYVAGIIENKHQELFLQQRPETGLLANMWLFPLEEVTAARFKELQVQYDPSAWDLFSSSLVAEDSPDFFPEQAVVWQKKVLGEVKHVFSHLRWYILVFYGRSTAALTIEGQWVKANDFENYVFPKPQQKMLEVFENNLADDKD
;
A
#
# COMPACT_ATOMS: atom_id res chain seq x y z
N MET A 1 -31.74 1.45 -14.01
CA MET A 1 -31.57 2.04 -12.67
C MET A 1 -32.24 3.39 -12.71
N SER A 2 -33.13 3.69 -11.76
CA SER A 2 -33.59 5.08 -11.61
C SER A 2 -32.40 5.93 -11.19
N LYS A 3 -32.17 7.05 -11.88
CA LYS A 3 -31.09 7.97 -11.56
C LYS A 3 -31.64 9.06 -10.65
N VAL A 4 -31.80 8.74 -9.38
CA VAL A 4 -32.48 9.61 -8.39
C VAL A 4 -31.83 11.00 -8.30
N TRP A 5 -30.53 11.12 -8.56
CA TRP A 5 -29.85 12.41 -8.62
C TRP A 5 -30.33 13.33 -9.75
N GLU A 6 -30.88 12.79 -10.84
CA GLU A 6 -31.45 13.61 -11.93
C GLU A 6 -32.75 14.31 -11.51
N GLU A 7 -33.41 13.84 -10.45
CA GLU A 7 -34.63 14.45 -9.91
C GLU A 7 -34.35 15.69 -9.04
N TRP A 8 -33.11 15.88 -8.59
CA TRP A 8 -32.74 17.03 -7.77
C TRP A 8 -32.73 18.32 -8.61
N THR A 9 -33.46 19.31 -8.14
CA THR A 9 -33.46 20.66 -8.68
C THR A 9 -32.14 21.38 -8.40
N GLU A 10 -31.87 22.48 -9.12
CA GLU A 10 -30.70 23.32 -8.84
C GLU A 10 -30.72 23.89 -7.43
N GLU A 11 -31.90 24.28 -6.92
CA GLU A 11 -32.08 24.80 -5.56
C GLU A 11 -31.74 23.74 -4.49
N GLU A 12 -32.18 22.50 -4.68
CA GLU A 12 -31.83 21.38 -3.79
C GLU A 12 -30.34 21.07 -3.80
N VAL A 13 -29.70 21.11 -4.98
CA VAL A 13 -28.25 20.92 -5.11
C VAL A 13 -27.48 22.02 -4.38
N THR A 14 -27.86 23.29 -4.57
CA THR A 14 -27.23 24.42 -3.89
C THR A 14 -27.41 24.31 -2.37
N SER A 15 -28.62 24.02 -1.90
CA SER A 15 -28.92 23.81 -0.48
C SER A 15 -28.06 22.70 0.13
N PHE A 16 -27.92 21.58 -0.58
CA PHE A 16 -27.05 20.47 -0.19
C PHE A 16 -25.57 20.90 -0.11
N GLN A 17 -25.08 21.60 -1.14
CA GLN A 17 -23.69 22.07 -1.20
C GLN A 17 -23.38 23.02 -0.04
N ASP A 18 -24.27 23.98 0.24
CA ASP A 18 -24.10 24.95 1.32
C ASP A 18 -24.04 24.26 2.69
N ALA A 19 -24.98 23.35 2.97
CA ALA A 19 -24.98 22.59 4.22
C ALA A 19 -23.70 21.77 4.39
N PHE A 20 -23.27 21.11 3.31
CA PHE A 20 -22.13 20.21 3.34
C PHE A 20 -20.79 20.95 3.46
N LEU A 21 -20.60 22.03 2.70
CA LEU A 21 -19.39 22.85 2.76
C LEU A 21 -19.31 23.63 4.08
N THR A 22 -20.44 24.11 4.62
CA THR A 22 -20.47 24.75 5.94
C THR A 22 -19.98 23.79 7.03
N TRP A 23 -20.44 22.54 7.01
CA TRP A 23 -19.93 21.51 7.90
C TRP A 23 -18.43 21.27 7.70
N TYR A 24 -17.98 21.17 6.45
CA TYR A 24 -16.57 20.92 6.16
C TYR A 24 -15.67 22.03 6.67
N GLN A 25 -16.05 23.30 6.50
CA GLN A 25 -15.26 24.42 7.03
C GLN A 25 -15.10 24.37 8.55
N ARG A 26 -16.09 23.82 9.27
CA ARG A 26 -16.05 23.68 10.73
C ARG A 26 -15.23 22.47 11.18
N GLU A 27 -15.36 21.34 10.49
CA GLU A 27 -14.81 20.05 10.93
C GLU A 27 -13.53 19.61 10.20
N LYS A 28 -13.09 20.34 9.15
CA LYS A 28 -11.92 19.93 8.35
C LYS A 28 -10.68 19.78 9.22
N ARG A 29 -9.99 18.67 9.01
CA ARG A 29 -8.75 18.36 9.72
C ARG A 29 -7.61 19.22 9.22
N ASN A 30 -6.77 19.69 10.15
CA ASN A 30 -5.51 20.32 9.83
C ASN A 30 -4.47 19.25 9.49
N LEU A 31 -4.20 19.04 8.20
CA LEU A 31 -3.28 18.03 7.70
C LEU A 31 -2.10 18.70 6.96
N PRO A 32 -0.88 18.12 6.99
CA PRO A 32 0.32 18.77 6.43
C PRO A 32 0.22 19.13 4.94
N TRP A 33 -0.52 18.33 4.18
CA TRP A 33 -0.77 18.51 2.74
C TRP A 33 -1.97 19.42 2.43
N ARG A 34 -2.73 19.86 3.45
CA ARG A 34 -3.81 20.84 3.31
C ARG A 34 -3.38 22.26 3.66
N TYR A 35 -2.10 22.46 3.98
CA TYR A 35 -1.57 23.77 4.37
C TYR A 35 -1.60 24.79 3.22
N ASN A 36 -1.43 24.32 1.98
CA ASN A 36 -1.48 25.14 0.77
C ASN A 36 -2.02 24.31 -0.41
N HIS A 37 -2.23 24.97 -1.55
CA HIS A 37 -2.77 24.33 -2.76
C HIS A 37 -1.66 23.93 -3.75
N ASP A 38 -0.45 23.66 -3.24
CA ASP A 38 0.68 23.26 -4.09
C ASP A 38 0.42 21.88 -4.72
N PRO A 39 0.34 21.78 -6.06
CA PRO A 39 0.00 20.53 -6.74
C PRO A 39 1.03 19.42 -6.48
N TYR A 40 2.31 19.75 -6.28
CA TYR A 40 3.32 18.75 -5.95
C TYR A 40 3.01 18.11 -4.59
N ARG A 41 2.70 18.92 -3.59
CA ARG A 41 2.39 18.46 -2.24
C ARG A 41 1.13 17.61 -2.20
N ILE A 42 0.08 18.08 -2.86
CA ILE A 42 -1.20 17.38 -2.96
C ILE A 42 -0.99 16.04 -3.68
N TRP A 43 -0.26 16.03 -4.81
CA TRP A 43 0.01 14.80 -5.55
C TRP A 43 0.73 13.75 -4.69
N ILE A 44 1.80 14.13 -4.00
CA ILE A 44 2.53 13.20 -3.14
C ILE A 44 1.64 12.66 -2.03
N SER A 45 0.85 13.49 -1.35
CA SER A 45 -0.05 13.01 -0.29
C SER A 45 -1.12 12.07 -0.83
N GLU A 46 -1.72 12.39 -1.98
CA GLU A 46 -2.76 11.56 -2.59
C GLU A 46 -2.23 10.17 -2.95
N ILE A 47 -0.99 10.09 -3.47
CA ILE A 47 -0.36 8.79 -3.75
C ILE A 47 -0.05 8.03 -2.45
N MET A 48 0.45 8.69 -1.42
CA MET A 48 0.74 8.06 -0.12
C MET A 48 -0.53 7.51 0.55
N LEU A 49 -1.64 8.23 0.46
CA LEU A 49 -2.94 7.87 1.05
C LEU A 49 -3.63 6.68 0.37
N GLN A 50 -3.18 6.27 -0.82
CA GLN A 50 -3.71 5.07 -1.47
C GLN A 50 -3.49 3.82 -0.62
N GLN A 51 -4.56 3.29 -0.03
CA GLN A 51 -4.52 2.11 0.84
C GLN A 51 -3.63 2.27 2.10
N THR A 52 -3.37 3.51 2.52
CA THR A 52 -2.63 3.85 3.75
C THR A 52 -3.50 4.76 4.63
N ARG A 53 -3.43 4.61 5.95
CA ARG A 53 -4.16 5.48 6.88
C ARG A 53 -3.50 6.85 7.01
N VAL A 54 -4.31 7.89 7.22
CA VAL A 54 -3.87 9.29 7.39
C VAL A 54 -2.78 9.41 8.45
N ASP A 55 -3.01 8.87 9.65
CA ASP A 55 -2.07 8.98 10.78
C ASP A 55 -0.69 8.40 10.44
N THR A 56 -0.65 7.33 9.65
CA THR A 56 0.60 6.74 9.18
C THR A 56 1.29 7.63 8.14
N VAL A 57 0.53 8.29 7.26
CA VAL A 57 1.09 9.10 6.17
C VAL A 57 1.75 10.38 6.66
N ILE A 58 1.31 10.97 7.78
CA ILE A 58 1.80 12.26 8.29
C ILE A 58 3.34 12.28 8.42
N ASP A 59 3.93 11.33 9.14
CA ASP A 59 5.39 11.29 9.37
C ASP A 59 6.17 10.98 8.09
N TYR A 60 5.60 10.16 7.21
CA TYR A 60 6.21 9.87 5.91
C TYR A 60 6.19 11.08 5.00
N PHE A 61 5.10 11.83 4.98
CA PHE A 61 4.96 13.03 4.17
C PHE A 61 5.98 14.10 4.58
N TYR A 62 6.17 14.33 5.89
CA TYR A 62 7.18 15.27 6.36
C TYR A 62 8.60 14.87 5.95
N ARG A 63 9.01 13.62 6.20
CA ARG A 63 10.34 13.12 5.80
C ARG A 63 10.54 13.16 4.29
N PHE A 64 9.50 12.85 3.53
CA PHE A 64 9.55 12.92 2.07
C PHE A 64 9.74 14.34 1.58
N MET A 65 8.97 15.30 2.10
CA MET A 65 9.08 16.71 1.72
C MET A 65 10.40 17.35 2.17
N GLU A 66 11.03 16.85 3.23
CA GLU A 66 12.38 17.26 3.63
C GLU A 66 13.44 16.77 2.65
N GLN A 67 13.33 15.52 2.16
CA GLN A 67 14.32 14.93 1.26
C GLN A 67 14.11 15.32 -0.21
N PHE A 68 12.86 15.53 -0.61
CA PHE A 68 12.44 15.84 -1.98
C PHE A 68 11.46 17.02 -1.93
N PRO A 69 11.94 18.26 -1.70
CA PRO A 69 11.05 19.41 -1.56
C PRO A 69 10.43 19.86 -2.90
N THR A 70 11.03 19.50 -4.04
CA THR A 70 10.54 19.89 -5.37
C THR A 70 10.39 18.68 -6.32
N ILE A 71 9.65 18.89 -7.42
CA ILE A 71 9.52 17.92 -8.52
C ILE A 71 10.91 17.57 -9.07
N GLN A 72 11.79 18.56 -9.22
CA GLN A 72 13.15 18.37 -9.73
C GLN A 72 13.99 17.50 -8.79
N ASP A 73 13.90 17.70 -7.47
CA ASP A 73 14.62 16.88 -6.49
C ASP A 73 14.18 15.42 -6.55
N LEU A 74 12.87 15.17 -6.67
CA LEU A 74 12.32 13.83 -6.82
C LEU A 74 12.76 13.17 -8.14
N ALA A 75 12.73 13.92 -9.25
CA ALA A 75 13.10 13.43 -10.58
C ALA A 75 14.59 13.02 -10.64
N ASN A 76 15.47 13.79 -9.99
CA ASN A 76 16.92 13.57 -9.98
C ASN A 76 17.39 12.60 -8.90
N ALA A 77 16.53 12.23 -7.95
CA ALA A 77 16.90 11.36 -6.85
C ALA A 77 17.34 9.96 -7.33
N PRO A 78 18.40 9.38 -6.73
CA PRO A 78 18.66 7.94 -6.84
C PRO A 78 17.45 7.10 -6.39
N GLU A 79 17.11 6.03 -7.12
CA GLU A 79 15.91 5.20 -6.83
C GLU A 79 16.00 4.58 -5.42
N ASP A 80 17.16 4.09 -5.02
CA ASP A 80 17.43 3.53 -3.69
C ASP A 80 17.12 4.53 -2.56
N LYS A 81 17.52 5.80 -2.72
CA LYS A 81 17.20 6.88 -1.77
C LYS A 81 15.68 7.07 -1.66
N LEU A 82 14.98 7.10 -2.79
CA LEU A 82 13.51 7.20 -2.79
C LEU A 82 12.84 6.00 -2.12
N LEU A 83 13.25 4.78 -2.46
CA LEU A 83 12.69 3.57 -1.88
C LEU A 83 12.96 3.48 -0.38
N LYS A 84 14.09 4.02 0.09
CA LYS A 84 14.41 4.12 1.51
C LYS A 84 13.48 5.08 2.25
N VAL A 85 13.23 6.27 1.70
CA VAL A 85 12.24 7.22 2.26
C VAL A 85 10.83 6.63 2.26
N TRP A 86 10.50 5.78 1.28
CA TRP A 86 9.21 5.09 1.17
C TRP A 86 9.11 3.81 2.03
N GLU A 87 10.19 3.38 2.66
CA GLU A 87 10.28 2.09 3.34
C GLU A 87 9.22 1.95 4.44
N GLY A 88 8.40 0.89 4.35
CA GLY A 88 7.35 0.60 5.31
C GLY A 88 5.94 1.07 4.91
N LEU A 89 5.80 2.00 3.94
CA LEU A 89 4.48 2.40 3.39
C LEU A 89 3.81 1.31 2.54
N GLY A 90 4.60 0.37 2.01
CA GLY A 90 4.10 -0.66 1.10
C GLY A 90 3.72 -0.13 -0.29
N TYR A 91 3.34 -1.05 -1.19
CA TYR A 91 3.02 -0.75 -2.60
C TYR A 91 4.09 0.14 -3.27
N TYR A 92 5.34 -0.32 -3.29
CA TYR A 92 6.49 0.47 -3.74
C TYR A 92 6.49 0.82 -5.23
N SER A 93 5.63 0.17 -6.03
CA SER A 93 5.33 0.64 -7.38
C SER A 93 4.79 2.08 -7.40
N ARG A 94 4.13 2.53 -6.33
CA ARG A 94 3.73 3.94 -6.16
C ARG A 94 4.92 4.88 -6.13
N ALA A 95 5.94 4.57 -5.32
CA ALA A 95 7.18 5.36 -5.25
C ALA A 95 7.85 5.46 -6.63
N ARG A 96 7.98 4.33 -7.34
CA ARG A 96 8.55 4.33 -8.69
C ARG A 96 7.72 5.12 -9.68
N ASN A 97 6.40 4.99 -9.62
CA ASN A 97 5.50 5.73 -10.51
C ASN A 97 5.57 7.24 -10.26
N ILE A 98 5.66 7.70 -8.99
CA ILE A 98 5.82 9.13 -8.73
C ILE A 98 7.16 9.65 -9.24
N GLN A 99 8.24 8.88 -9.15
CA GLN A 99 9.51 9.31 -9.73
C GLN A 99 9.45 9.34 -11.26
N ALA A 100 8.87 8.33 -11.89
CA ALA A 100 8.68 8.31 -13.34
C ALA A 100 7.83 9.49 -13.83
N ALA A 101 6.75 9.80 -13.12
CA ALA A 101 5.92 10.97 -13.42
C ALA A 101 6.65 12.30 -13.12
N ALA A 102 7.49 12.37 -12.09
CA ALA A 102 8.31 13.56 -11.84
C ALA A 102 9.29 13.82 -13.00
N LYS A 103 9.95 12.77 -13.49
CA LYS A 103 10.79 12.83 -14.69
C LYS A 103 9.98 13.27 -15.92
N GLN A 104 8.79 12.69 -16.10
CA GLN A 104 7.87 13.09 -17.18
C GLN A 104 7.49 14.57 -17.09
N ILE A 105 7.21 15.11 -15.89
CA ILE A 105 6.92 16.55 -15.70
C ILE A 105 8.12 17.41 -16.12
N MET A 106 9.34 17.01 -15.74
CA MET A 106 10.55 17.73 -16.15
C MET A 106 10.76 17.74 -17.67
N GLU A 107 10.46 16.63 -18.34
CA GLU A 107 10.71 16.43 -19.77
C GLU A 107 9.60 16.99 -20.67
N GLU A 108 8.33 16.74 -20.33
CA GLU A 108 7.17 17.05 -21.18
C GLU A 108 6.49 18.37 -20.79
N PHE A 109 6.64 18.82 -19.54
CA PHE A 109 5.95 19.99 -18.98
C PHE A 109 6.92 21.05 -18.42
N ASN A 110 8.20 21.02 -18.83
CA ASN A 110 9.24 21.98 -18.43
C ASN A 110 9.41 22.14 -16.90
N GLY A 111 9.10 21.10 -16.12
CA GLY A 111 9.19 21.12 -14.67
C GLY A 111 7.99 21.76 -13.96
N GLU A 112 6.98 22.22 -14.70
CA GLU A 112 5.73 22.75 -14.15
C GLU A 112 4.67 21.64 -14.08
N PHE A 113 3.97 21.55 -12.94
CA PHE A 113 2.92 20.55 -12.79
C PHE A 113 1.75 20.86 -13.74
N PRO A 114 1.27 19.89 -14.55
CA PRO A 114 0.19 20.15 -15.50
C PRO A 114 -1.11 20.56 -14.79
N SER A 115 -1.85 21.50 -15.38
CA SER A 115 -3.02 22.11 -14.76
C SER A 115 -4.36 21.65 -15.37
N THR A 116 -4.35 20.84 -16.43
CA THR A 116 -5.59 20.27 -17.00
C THR A 116 -5.80 18.83 -16.58
N VAL A 117 -7.06 18.39 -16.46
CA VAL A 117 -7.39 17.02 -16.03
C VAL A 117 -6.75 15.96 -16.93
N ASP A 118 -6.77 16.18 -18.26
CA ASP A 118 -6.25 15.22 -19.23
C ASP A 118 -4.72 15.10 -19.17
N GLU A 119 -4.01 16.22 -18.98
CA GLU A 119 -2.56 16.23 -18.79
C GLU A 119 -2.17 15.62 -17.44
N ILE A 120 -2.88 15.94 -16.36
CA ILE A 120 -2.64 15.31 -15.05
C ILE A 120 -2.84 13.79 -15.15
N ARG A 121 -3.88 13.35 -15.85
CA ARG A 121 -4.17 11.91 -16.05
C ARG A 121 -3.16 11.22 -16.97
N SER A 122 -2.43 11.94 -17.80
CA SER A 122 -1.39 11.35 -18.66
C SER A 122 -0.15 10.92 -17.86
N LEU A 123 0.05 11.49 -16.67
CA LEU A 123 1.18 11.19 -15.81
C LEU A 123 1.16 9.75 -15.28
N LYS A 124 2.35 9.13 -15.25
CA LYS A 124 2.51 7.75 -14.79
C LYS A 124 1.96 7.54 -13.37
N GLY A 125 1.06 6.58 -13.23
CA GLY A 125 0.50 6.18 -11.93
C GLY A 125 -0.62 7.10 -11.41
N ILE A 126 -1.04 8.10 -12.19
CA ILE A 126 -2.20 8.93 -11.89
C ILE A 126 -3.43 8.33 -12.57
N GLY A 127 -4.35 7.80 -11.76
CA GLY A 127 -5.65 7.29 -12.24
C GLY A 127 -6.76 8.35 -12.14
N PRO A 128 -8.00 8.03 -12.55
CA PRO A 128 -9.12 8.97 -12.53
C PRO A 128 -9.38 9.61 -11.16
N TYR A 129 -9.26 8.83 -10.08
CA TYR A 129 -9.38 9.36 -8.72
C TYR A 129 -8.34 10.45 -8.43
N THR A 130 -7.06 10.12 -8.62
CA THR A 130 -5.95 11.01 -8.29
C THR A 130 -5.98 12.26 -9.17
N ALA A 131 -6.34 12.11 -10.45
CA ALA A 131 -6.52 13.25 -11.35
C ALA A 131 -7.63 14.18 -10.87
N GLY A 132 -8.80 13.65 -10.49
CA GLY A 132 -9.88 14.45 -9.90
C GLY A 132 -9.48 15.13 -8.59
N ALA A 133 -8.77 14.42 -7.71
CA ALA A 133 -8.29 14.99 -6.45
C ALA A 133 -7.31 16.16 -6.68
N ILE A 134 -6.26 15.97 -7.49
CA ILE A 134 -5.27 17.03 -7.74
C ILE A 134 -5.91 18.20 -8.49
N SER A 135 -6.67 17.93 -9.56
CA SER A 135 -7.27 18.99 -10.37
C SER A 135 -8.27 19.84 -9.59
N SER A 136 -9.08 19.24 -8.72
CA SER A 136 -10.03 19.99 -7.90
C SER A 136 -9.37 20.76 -6.77
N ILE A 137 -8.38 20.19 -6.07
CA ILE A 137 -7.78 20.82 -4.89
C ILE A 137 -6.75 21.89 -5.30
N ALA A 138 -5.91 21.61 -6.29
CA ALA A 138 -4.84 22.52 -6.68
C ALA A 138 -5.28 23.57 -7.70
N PHE A 139 -6.23 23.21 -8.57
CA PHE A 139 -6.59 24.03 -9.74
C PHE A 139 -8.08 24.40 -9.79
N GLU A 140 -8.85 24.09 -8.74
CA GLU A 140 -10.29 24.39 -8.63
C GLU A 140 -11.12 23.91 -9.83
N ILE A 141 -10.71 22.78 -10.43
CA ILE A 141 -11.47 22.16 -11.52
C ILE A 141 -12.56 21.26 -10.93
N PRO A 142 -13.84 21.37 -11.34
CA PRO A 142 -14.95 20.56 -10.82
C PRO A 142 -14.94 19.12 -11.36
N GLU A 143 -13.84 18.41 -11.15
CA GLU A 143 -13.65 17.02 -11.51
C GLU A 143 -13.84 16.10 -10.28
N PRO A 144 -14.72 15.08 -10.34
CA PRO A 144 -14.97 14.18 -9.22
C PRO A 144 -13.76 13.35 -8.78
N ALA A 145 -13.42 13.41 -7.48
CA ALA A 145 -12.41 12.56 -6.87
C ALA A 145 -13.03 11.31 -6.21
N ILE A 146 -13.35 10.29 -7.02
CA ILE A 146 -14.13 9.12 -6.55
C ILE A 146 -13.21 7.95 -6.11
N ASP A 147 -13.09 7.76 -4.79
CA ASP A 147 -12.47 6.60 -4.14
C ASP A 147 -13.52 5.61 -3.56
N GLY A 148 -13.07 4.63 -2.78
CA GLY A 148 -13.96 3.68 -2.11
C GLY A 148 -14.82 4.28 -1.00
N ASN A 149 -14.41 5.39 -0.38
CA ASN A 149 -15.20 6.12 0.60
C ASN A 149 -16.31 6.91 -0.07
N VAL A 150 -15.98 7.65 -1.13
CA VAL A 150 -16.94 8.41 -1.94
C VAL A 150 -17.95 7.48 -2.58
N MET A 151 -17.54 6.35 -3.18
CA MET A 151 -18.50 5.38 -3.73
C MET A 151 -19.50 4.87 -2.68
N ARG A 152 -19.11 4.73 -1.41
CA ARG A 152 -20.02 4.34 -0.33
C ARG A 152 -20.96 5.47 0.07
N VAL A 153 -20.45 6.70 0.19
CA VAL A 153 -21.29 7.86 0.52
C VAL A 153 -22.35 8.07 -0.57
N VAL A 154 -21.91 8.11 -1.83
CA VAL A 154 -22.78 8.37 -2.98
C VAL A 154 -23.77 7.23 -3.21
N SER A 155 -23.36 5.96 -3.01
CA SER A 155 -24.31 4.84 -3.11
C SER A 155 -25.40 4.91 -2.05
N ARG A 156 -25.10 5.38 -0.83
CA ARG A 156 -26.11 5.57 0.22
C ARG A 156 -26.98 6.80 -0.04
N LEU A 157 -26.38 7.88 -0.52
CA LEU A 157 -27.10 9.13 -0.81
C LEU A 157 -28.23 8.89 -1.84
N PHE A 158 -27.95 8.09 -2.87
CA PHE A 158 -28.86 7.85 -4.01
C PHE A 158 -29.30 6.39 -4.20
N CYS A 159 -29.09 5.52 -3.23
CA CYS A 159 -29.37 4.07 -3.33
C CYS A 159 -28.82 3.41 -4.61
N ILE A 160 -27.56 3.69 -4.96
CA ILE A 160 -26.92 3.14 -6.18
C ILE A 160 -26.58 1.65 -5.98
N GLU A 161 -27.29 0.77 -6.68
CA GLU A 161 -27.12 -0.70 -6.61
C GLU A 161 -25.98 -1.25 -7.50
N ALA A 162 -25.27 -0.38 -8.21
CA ALA A 162 -24.16 -0.77 -9.08
C ALA A 162 -23.00 -1.36 -8.24
N ASP A 163 -22.50 -2.54 -8.65
CA ASP A 163 -21.44 -3.26 -7.94
C ASP A 163 -20.09 -2.53 -8.04
N ILE A 164 -19.62 -1.98 -6.92
CA ILE A 164 -18.38 -1.19 -6.86
C ILE A 164 -17.12 -2.02 -7.12
N ALA A 165 -17.22 -3.35 -7.16
CA ALA A 165 -16.11 -4.22 -7.56
C ALA A 165 -15.88 -4.26 -9.07
N LYS A 166 -16.85 -3.80 -9.89
CA LYS A 166 -16.77 -3.80 -11.35
C LYS A 166 -16.39 -2.43 -11.88
N ALA A 167 -15.30 -2.34 -12.64
CA ALA A 167 -14.87 -1.08 -13.25
C ALA A 167 -15.95 -0.46 -14.16
N SER A 168 -16.76 -1.28 -14.82
CA SER A 168 -17.89 -0.84 -15.66
C SER A 168 -19.01 -0.14 -14.89
N SER A 169 -19.05 -0.30 -13.56
CA SER A 169 -20.05 0.29 -12.67
C SER A 169 -19.66 1.68 -12.16
N ARG A 170 -18.54 2.26 -12.60
CA ARG A 170 -18.11 3.61 -12.16
C ARG A 170 -18.99 4.74 -12.69
N ARG A 171 -19.62 4.57 -13.85
CA ARG A 171 -20.38 5.63 -14.55
C ARG A 171 -21.51 6.25 -13.70
N PRO A 172 -22.41 5.49 -13.04
CA PRO A 172 -23.43 6.07 -12.16
C PRO A 172 -22.85 6.94 -11.03
N PHE A 173 -21.71 6.57 -10.47
CA PHE A 173 -21.05 7.36 -9.42
C PHE A 173 -20.48 8.66 -9.96
N ASP A 174 -19.91 8.63 -11.17
CA ASP A 174 -19.41 9.82 -11.86
C ASP A 174 -20.56 10.79 -12.18
N GLU A 175 -21.65 10.30 -12.78
CA GLU A 175 -22.83 11.10 -13.08
C GLU A 175 -23.45 11.73 -11.83
N ALA A 176 -23.62 10.94 -10.76
CA ALA A 176 -24.14 11.42 -9.49
C ALA A 176 -23.22 12.48 -8.85
N MET A 177 -21.91 12.29 -8.87
CA MET A 177 -20.95 13.26 -8.35
C MET A 177 -20.95 14.56 -9.17
N ARG A 178 -20.98 14.48 -10.50
CA ARG A 178 -21.05 15.67 -11.37
C ARG A 178 -22.31 16.48 -11.14
N LYS A 179 -23.42 15.84 -10.75
CA LYS A 179 -24.66 16.52 -10.39
C LYS A 179 -24.56 17.34 -9.10
N ILE A 180 -23.75 16.89 -8.13
CA ILE A 180 -23.70 17.51 -6.79
C ILE A 180 -22.41 18.28 -6.48
N ILE A 181 -21.34 18.10 -7.25
CA ILE A 181 -20.06 18.78 -7.00
C ILE A 181 -20.22 20.29 -7.13
N SER A 182 -19.68 21.03 -6.15
CA SER A 182 -19.66 22.49 -6.19
C SER A 182 -18.78 22.96 -7.35
N GLN A 183 -19.29 23.90 -8.14
CA GLN A 183 -18.53 24.52 -9.22
C GLN A 183 -17.57 25.60 -8.68
N ASP A 184 -17.88 26.19 -7.52
CA ASP A 184 -17.10 27.27 -6.91
C ASP A 184 -16.05 26.78 -5.91
N GLN A 185 -16.31 25.64 -5.25
CA GLN A 185 -15.42 25.04 -4.25
C GLN A 185 -15.25 23.52 -4.45
N PRO A 186 -14.84 23.06 -5.65
CA PRO A 186 -14.74 21.63 -5.95
C PRO A 186 -13.68 20.91 -5.11
N GLY A 187 -12.55 21.55 -4.81
CA GLY A 187 -11.49 20.98 -3.98
C GLY A 187 -11.98 20.67 -2.55
N ASP A 188 -12.62 21.64 -1.91
CA ASP A 188 -13.21 21.47 -0.58
C ASP A 188 -14.36 20.46 -0.60
N PHE A 189 -15.20 20.46 -1.64
CA PHE A 189 -16.27 19.48 -1.79
C PHE A 189 -15.75 18.04 -1.86
N ASN A 190 -14.74 17.78 -2.70
CA ASN A 190 -14.14 16.46 -2.83
C ASN A 190 -13.49 16.00 -1.52
N GLN A 191 -12.76 16.89 -0.85
CA GLN A 191 -12.16 16.57 0.45
C GLN A 191 -13.20 16.34 1.54
N ALA A 192 -14.31 17.08 1.52
CA ALA A 192 -15.45 16.85 2.41
C ALA A 192 -16.06 15.46 2.20
N MET A 193 -16.20 15.00 0.95
CA MET A 193 -16.70 13.65 0.65
C MET A 193 -15.77 12.55 1.21
N MET A 194 -14.45 12.76 1.10
CA MET A 194 -13.45 11.83 1.66
C MET A 194 -13.49 11.82 3.20
N ASP A 195 -13.55 12.99 3.84
CA ASP A 195 -13.60 13.13 5.29
C ASP A 195 -14.92 12.55 5.84
N LEU A 196 -16.06 12.83 5.21
CA LEU A 196 -17.37 12.27 5.57
C LEU A 196 -17.35 10.74 5.50
N GLY A 197 -16.85 10.19 4.39
CA GLY A 197 -16.79 8.75 4.20
C GLY A 197 -15.87 8.07 5.21
N SER A 198 -14.73 8.68 5.55
CA SER A 198 -13.77 8.09 6.48
C SER A 198 -14.19 8.16 7.95
N SER A 199 -14.91 9.20 8.37
CA SER A 199 -15.20 9.47 9.79
C SER A 199 -16.65 9.22 10.23
N ILE A 200 -17.63 9.54 9.38
CA ILE A 200 -19.07 9.50 9.75
C ILE A 200 -19.79 8.38 9.00
N CYS A 201 -19.72 8.39 7.67
CA CYS A 201 -20.40 7.42 6.82
C CYS A 201 -19.57 6.13 6.68
N THR A 202 -19.30 5.47 7.80
CA THR A 202 -18.41 4.29 7.86
C THR A 202 -19.09 3.02 7.32
N PRO A 203 -18.32 1.96 6.96
CA PRO A 203 -18.88 0.76 6.33
C PRO A 203 -19.94 0.04 7.17
N THR A 204 -19.70 -0.18 8.47
CA THR A 204 -20.52 -1.08 9.30
C THR A 204 -21.44 -0.36 10.26
N SER A 205 -21.06 0.82 10.76
CA SER A 205 -21.84 1.58 11.75
C SER A 205 -21.74 3.07 11.41
N PRO A 206 -22.44 3.53 10.36
CA PRO A 206 -22.44 4.94 9.99
C PRO A 206 -23.12 5.76 11.09
N GLN A 207 -22.52 6.90 11.44
CA GLN A 207 -23.05 7.81 12.45
C GLN A 207 -24.07 8.77 11.79
N CYS A 208 -25.20 8.23 11.34
CA CYS A 208 -26.16 9.00 10.55
C CYS A 208 -26.73 10.21 11.28
N GLU A 209 -26.86 10.16 12.60
CA GLU A 209 -27.35 11.28 13.43
C GLU A 209 -26.41 12.49 13.45
N SER A 210 -25.11 12.29 13.22
CA SER A 210 -24.13 13.37 13.12
C SER A 210 -23.80 13.73 11.66
N CYS A 211 -24.48 13.11 10.69
CA CYS A 211 -24.19 13.30 9.28
C CYS A 211 -24.75 14.64 8.78
N PRO A 212 -23.93 15.54 8.21
CA PRO A 212 -24.37 16.85 7.73
C PRO A 212 -25.36 16.79 6.57
N ILE A 213 -25.39 15.66 5.86
CA ILE A 213 -26.24 15.42 4.69
C ILE A 213 -27.31 14.36 4.95
N GLN A 214 -27.63 14.09 6.22
CA GLN A 214 -28.61 13.07 6.63
C GLN A 214 -29.97 13.27 5.94
N SER A 215 -30.49 14.50 5.94
CA SER A 215 -31.80 14.85 5.36
C SER A 215 -31.91 14.55 3.87
N TYR A 216 -30.78 14.54 3.15
CA TYR A 216 -30.72 14.26 1.72
C TYR A 216 -30.55 12.75 1.42
N CYS A 217 -30.08 11.97 2.40
CA CYS A 217 -29.69 10.58 2.22
C CYS A 217 -30.90 9.64 2.03
N GLN A 218 -31.03 9.06 0.84
CA GLN A 218 -32.10 8.11 0.54
C GLN A 218 -31.99 6.81 1.36
N ALA A 219 -30.79 6.24 1.45
CA ALA A 219 -30.61 5.02 2.25
C ALA A 219 -30.87 5.26 3.74
N TYR A 220 -30.77 6.50 4.23
CA TYR A 220 -31.18 6.83 5.59
C TYR A 220 -32.70 6.84 5.74
N ARG A 221 -33.41 7.48 4.80
CA ARG A 221 -34.88 7.49 4.77
C ARG A 221 -35.50 6.10 4.65
N GLU A 222 -34.81 5.18 3.98
CA GLU A 222 -35.26 3.79 3.78
C GLU A 222 -34.74 2.80 4.83
N ASP A 223 -33.87 3.22 5.77
CA ASP A 223 -33.18 2.33 6.72
C ASP A 223 -32.36 1.20 6.05
N ARG A 224 -31.62 1.56 4.98
CA ARG A 224 -30.86 0.63 4.11
C ARG A 224 -29.39 0.98 3.95
N GLN A 225 -28.82 1.78 4.85
CA GLN A 225 -27.44 2.27 4.74
C GLN A 225 -26.42 1.12 4.68
N THR A 226 -26.68 0.01 5.36
CA THR A 226 -25.80 -1.19 5.37
C THR A 226 -25.90 -2.05 4.11
N ASP A 227 -26.93 -1.84 3.28
CA ASP A 227 -27.07 -2.52 1.97
C ASP A 227 -26.08 -1.96 0.95
N PHE A 228 -25.59 -0.75 1.19
CA PHE A 228 -24.74 0.01 0.28
C PHE A 228 -23.32 0.25 0.84
N PRO A 229 -22.29 0.19 -0.02
CA PRO A 229 -22.33 -0.10 -1.45
C PRO A 229 -22.51 -1.60 -1.72
N VAL A 230 -23.18 -1.93 -2.83
CA VAL A 230 -23.19 -3.30 -3.36
C VAL A 230 -21.77 -3.67 -3.78
N LYS A 231 -21.27 -4.79 -3.25
CA LYS A 231 -19.90 -5.25 -3.53
C LYS A 231 -19.83 -6.77 -3.62
N SER A 232 -19.45 -7.28 -4.79
CA SER A 232 -19.18 -8.72 -4.96
C SER A 232 -18.03 -9.21 -4.06
N LYS A 233 -18.13 -10.46 -3.59
CA LYS A 233 -17.11 -11.08 -2.71
C LYS A 233 -15.76 -11.16 -3.42
N LYS A 234 -14.68 -10.79 -2.70
CA LYS A 234 -13.30 -10.97 -3.18
C LYS A 234 -12.94 -12.45 -3.27
N LEU A 235 -12.12 -12.81 -4.26
CA LEU A 235 -11.43 -14.10 -4.30
C LEU A 235 -10.52 -14.26 -3.08
N LYS A 236 -10.39 -15.49 -2.58
CA LYS A 236 -9.48 -15.79 -1.47
C LYS A 236 -8.03 -15.59 -1.94
N PRO A 237 -7.15 -14.96 -1.12
CA PRO A 237 -5.73 -14.86 -1.44
C PRO A 237 -5.10 -16.24 -1.66
N LYS A 238 -4.18 -16.34 -2.62
CA LYS A 238 -3.42 -17.57 -2.88
C LYS A 238 -2.34 -17.77 -1.81
N ASP A 239 -2.21 -18.99 -1.29
CA ASP A 239 -1.11 -19.34 -0.39
C ASP A 239 0.13 -19.73 -1.20
N VAL A 240 1.28 -19.19 -0.81
CA VAL A 240 2.59 -19.47 -1.38
C VAL A 240 3.55 -19.77 -0.23
N TYR A 241 4.38 -20.80 -0.41
CA TYR A 241 5.22 -21.35 0.63
C TYR A 241 6.68 -21.23 0.21
N TYR A 242 7.54 -20.76 1.13
CA TYR A 242 8.96 -20.55 0.89
C TYR A 242 9.80 -21.22 1.97
N VAL A 243 11.01 -21.60 1.57
CA VAL A 243 12.14 -21.81 2.47
C VAL A 243 13.07 -20.61 2.30
N ALA A 244 13.56 -20.07 3.41
CA ALA A 244 14.48 -18.95 3.42
C ALA A 244 15.82 -19.30 4.04
N GLY A 245 16.90 -18.80 3.44
CA GLY A 245 18.26 -19.01 3.89
C GLY A 245 18.93 -17.75 4.40
N ILE A 246 19.15 -17.65 5.70
CA ILE A 246 20.05 -16.64 6.27
C ILE A 246 21.46 -17.23 6.26
N ILE A 247 22.27 -16.81 5.29
CA ILE A 247 23.58 -17.39 5.04
C ILE A 247 24.66 -16.41 5.51
N GLU A 248 25.55 -16.86 6.39
CA GLU A 248 26.66 -16.07 6.90
C GLU A 248 28.01 -16.58 6.37
N ASN A 249 28.95 -15.69 6.05
CA ASN A 249 30.32 -16.05 5.70
C ASN A 249 31.28 -15.96 6.90
N LYS A 250 32.54 -16.36 6.69
CA LYS A 250 33.61 -16.27 7.71
C LYS A 250 33.94 -14.86 8.21
N HIS A 251 33.46 -13.82 7.52
CA HIS A 251 33.64 -12.41 7.86
C HIS A 251 32.44 -11.82 8.63
N GLN A 252 31.48 -12.66 9.05
CA GLN A 252 30.24 -12.24 9.72
C GLN A 252 29.36 -11.33 8.86
N GLU A 253 29.39 -11.55 7.55
CA GLU A 253 28.53 -10.88 6.58
C GLU A 253 27.41 -11.84 6.18
N LEU A 254 26.21 -11.29 5.98
CA LEU A 254 25.03 -12.01 5.56
C LEU A 254 24.80 -11.84 4.05
N PHE A 255 24.38 -12.92 3.39
CA PHE A 255 24.16 -12.91 1.95
C PHE A 255 22.77 -12.38 1.60
N LEU A 256 22.71 -11.39 0.71
CA LEU A 256 21.48 -10.77 0.22
C LEU A 256 21.39 -10.85 -1.31
N GLN A 257 20.16 -11.02 -1.81
CA GLN A 257 19.84 -10.97 -3.23
C GLN A 257 18.89 -9.81 -3.52
N GLN A 258 19.09 -9.15 -4.67
CA GLN A 258 18.14 -8.15 -5.13
C GLN A 258 17.07 -8.81 -6.02
N ARG A 259 15.81 -8.49 -5.78
CA ARG A 259 14.71 -8.91 -6.66
C ARG A 259 14.81 -8.22 -8.03
N PRO A 260 14.34 -8.86 -9.11
CA PRO A 260 14.25 -8.23 -10.43
C PRO A 260 13.50 -6.89 -10.41
N GLU A 261 13.72 -6.07 -11.44
CA GLU A 261 13.09 -4.75 -11.60
C GLU A 261 11.57 -4.79 -11.75
N THR A 262 11.01 -5.96 -12.05
CA THR A 262 9.57 -6.14 -12.24
C THR A 262 9.02 -7.25 -11.34
N GLY A 263 7.72 -7.19 -11.08
CA GLY A 263 7.02 -8.16 -10.25
C GLY A 263 6.91 -7.76 -8.77
N LEU A 264 6.56 -8.74 -7.94
CA LEU A 264 6.29 -8.53 -6.51
C LEU A 264 7.58 -8.14 -5.78
N LEU A 265 7.56 -7.05 -5.00
CA LEU A 265 8.74 -6.56 -4.25
C LEU A 265 9.97 -6.27 -5.15
N ALA A 266 9.72 -5.75 -6.37
CA ALA A 266 10.78 -5.40 -7.32
C ALA A 266 11.88 -4.50 -6.70
N ASN A 267 13.15 -4.71 -7.11
CA ASN A 267 14.39 -4.05 -6.65
C ASN A 267 14.66 -4.07 -5.14
N MET A 268 13.91 -4.83 -4.34
CA MET A 268 14.18 -4.96 -2.90
C MET A 268 15.21 -6.02 -2.60
N TRP A 269 15.83 -5.90 -1.44
CA TRP A 269 16.83 -6.84 -0.94
C TRP A 269 16.19 -7.89 -0.03
N LEU A 270 16.53 -9.14 -0.28
CA LEU A 270 15.97 -10.31 0.40
C LEU A 270 17.12 -11.23 0.83
N PHE A 271 16.95 -11.91 1.96
CA PHE A 271 17.61 -13.19 2.16
C PHE A 271 17.08 -14.17 1.10
N PRO A 272 17.93 -15.04 0.53
CA PRO A 272 17.54 -16.03 -0.47
C PRO A 272 16.26 -16.77 -0.10
N LEU A 273 15.33 -16.87 -1.06
CA LEU A 273 14.06 -17.59 -0.93
C LEU A 273 13.96 -18.65 -2.03
N GLU A 274 13.52 -19.85 -1.66
CA GLU A 274 13.15 -20.91 -2.59
C GLU A 274 11.66 -21.24 -2.43
N GLU A 275 10.88 -21.20 -3.52
CA GLU A 275 9.46 -21.54 -3.49
C GLU A 275 9.28 -23.06 -3.42
N VAL A 276 8.48 -23.53 -2.47
CA VAL A 276 8.20 -24.95 -2.26
C VAL A 276 6.71 -25.24 -2.31
N THR A 277 6.35 -26.51 -2.51
CA THR A 277 4.94 -26.92 -2.43
C THR A 277 4.45 -26.91 -0.98
N ALA A 278 3.13 -26.76 -0.78
CA ALA A 278 2.53 -26.83 0.55
C ALA A 278 2.80 -28.17 1.27
N ALA A 279 2.92 -29.27 0.50
CA ALA A 279 3.27 -30.58 1.03
C ALA A 279 4.71 -30.60 1.54
N ARG A 280 5.66 -30.11 0.73
CA ARG A 280 7.07 -30.03 1.11
C ARG A 280 7.29 -29.10 2.30
N PHE A 281 6.60 -27.96 2.35
CA PHE A 281 6.66 -27.05 3.48
C PHE A 281 6.29 -27.73 4.80
N LYS A 282 5.20 -28.51 4.83
CA LYS A 282 4.77 -29.25 6.02
C LYS A 282 5.74 -30.35 6.41
N GLU A 283 6.30 -31.04 5.42
CA GLU A 283 7.31 -32.08 5.66
C GLU A 283 8.55 -31.48 6.35
N LEU A 284 9.07 -30.38 5.81
CA LEU A 284 10.21 -29.64 6.39
C LEU A 284 9.90 -29.13 7.80
N GLN A 285 8.67 -28.63 8.02
CA GLN A 285 8.23 -28.15 9.33
C GLN A 285 8.28 -29.26 10.39
N VAL A 286 7.91 -30.50 10.04
CA VAL A 286 7.95 -31.64 10.97
C VAL A 286 9.38 -32.19 11.11
N GLN A 287 10.10 -32.32 10.00
CA GLN A 287 11.45 -32.90 9.96
C GLN A 287 12.44 -32.09 10.81
N TYR A 288 12.34 -30.77 10.76
CA TYR A 288 13.27 -29.84 11.41
C TYR A 288 12.70 -29.17 12.67
N ASP A 289 11.60 -29.71 13.22
CA ASP A 289 11.03 -29.28 14.50
C ASP A 289 11.97 -29.69 15.65
N PRO A 290 12.54 -28.74 16.41
CA PRO A 290 13.42 -29.05 17.54
C PRO A 290 12.74 -29.87 18.64
N SER A 291 11.41 -29.78 18.78
CA SER A 291 10.65 -30.51 19.80
C SER A 291 10.50 -32.00 19.49
N ALA A 292 10.76 -32.41 18.26
CA ALA A 292 10.71 -33.80 17.83
C ALA A 292 12.03 -34.57 18.05
N TRP A 293 13.07 -33.91 18.58
CA TRP A 293 14.40 -34.51 18.74
C TRP A 293 14.63 -35.00 20.17
N ASP A 294 14.87 -36.30 20.32
CA ASP A 294 15.22 -36.90 21.61
C ASP A 294 16.73 -36.79 21.86
N LEU A 295 17.17 -36.77 23.13
CA LEU A 295 18.58 -36.62 23.53
C LEU A 295 19.50 -37.71 22.93
N PHE A 296 18.91 -38.82 22.48
CA PHE A 296 19.56 -39.97 21.85
C PHE A 296 19.26 -40.11 20.35
N SER A 297 18.61 -39.16 19.68
CA SER A 297 18.54 -39.11 18.20
C SER A 297 19.88 -38.67 17.58
N SER A 298 20.98 -39.06 18.24
CA SER A 298 22.35 -38.97 17.82
C SER A 298 22.66 -39.98 16.71
N SER A 299 22.01 -39.81 15.56
CA SER A 299 22.72 -39.93 14.28
C SER A 299 23.36 -38.57 13.99
N LEU A 300 24.34 -38.24 14.84
CA LEU A 300 25.28 -37.13 14.73
C LEU A 300 26.29 -37.43 13.62
N VAL A 301 25.80 -37.52 12.38
CA VAL A 301 26.63 -37.31 11.18
C VAL A 301 25.93 -36.25 10.33
N ALA A 302 26.73 -35.30 9.87
CA ALA A 302 26.35 -34.20 9.01
C ALA A 302 26.23 -34.65 7.54
N GLU A 303 25.39 -35.67 7.26
CA GLU A 303 25.35 -36.24 5.91
C GLU A 303 24.21 -35.70 5.03
N ASP A 304 23.04 -35.42 5.59
CA ASP A 304 21.96 -34.83 4.79
C ASP A 304 21.90 -33.31 5.02
N SER A 305 22.69 -32.57 4.24
CA SER A 305 22.38 -31.16 4.00
C SER A 305 20.92 -31.07 3.53
N PRO A 306 20.15 -30.09 4.02
CA PRO A 306 18.83 -29.86 3.46
C PRO A 306 18.90 -29.75 1.93
N ASP A 307 17.92 -30.34 1.26
CA ASP A 307 17.85 -30.44 -0.20
C ASP A 307 17.41 -29.12 -0.89
N PHE A 308 17.16 -28.08 -0.11
CA PHE A 308 16.88 -26.73 -0.58
C PHE A 308 18.18 -25.90 -0.68
N PHE A 309 18.20 -24.95 -1.61
CA PHE A 309 19.41 -24.32 -2.15
C PHE A 309 20.44 -25.38 -2.62
N PRO A 310 20.03 -26.36 -3.45
CA PRO A 310 20.96 -27.36 -3.95
C PRO A 310 22.11 -26.66 -4.69
N GLU A 311 23.29 -27.26 -4.66
CA GLU A 311 24.54 -26.76 -5.28
C GLU A 311 25.25 -25.61 -4.54
N GLN A 312 24.68 -25.07 -3.46
CA GLN A 312 25.38 -24.04 -2.65
C GLN A 312 26.32 -24.68 -1.63
N ALA A 313 27.54 -24.13 -1.52
CA ALA A 313 28.51 -24.53 -0.50
C ALA A 313 28.14 -23.93 0.88
N VAL A 314 27.04 -24.41 1.45
CA VAL A 314 26.48 -23.95 2.73
C VAL A 314 26.28 -25.13 3.67
N VAL A 315 26.78 -24.99 4.89
CA VAL A 315 26.50 -25.91 5.98
C VAL A 315 25.35 -25.32 6.79
N TRP A 316 24.19 -25.95 6.69
CA TRP A 316 22.96 -25.51 7.35
C TRP A 316 22.89 -25.99 8.80
N GLN A 317 22.33 -25.18 9.68
CA GLN A 317 21.86 -25.66 10.97
C GLN A 317 20.70 -26.63 10.74
N LYS A 318 20.68 -27.71 11.52
CA LYS A 318 19.61 -28.69 11.47
C LYS A 318 18.29 -28.13 12.00
N LYS A 319 18.29 -27.07 12.82
CA LYS A 319 17.04 -26.52 13.40
C LYS A 319 16.47 -25.47 12.46
N VAL A 320 15.15 -25.48 12.28
CA VAL A 320 14.47 -24.31 11.74
C VAL A 320 14.51 -23.21 12.80
N LEU A 321 14.83 -21.97 12.42
CA LEU A 321 14.86 -20.84 13.34
C LEU A 321 13.46 -20.32 13.70
N GLY A 322 12.51 -20.49 12.78
CA GLY A 322 11.12 -20.11 12.98
C GLY A 322 10.32 -20.02 11.68
N GLU A 323 9.04 -19.68 11.82
CA GLU A 323 8.12 -19.47 10.71
C GLU A 323 7.70 -17.99 10.61
N VAL A 324 7.81 -17.41 9.43
CA VAL A 324 7.29 -16.07 9.12
C VAL A 324 6.06 -16.20 8.23
N LYS A 325 4.94 -15.67 8.72
CA LYS A 325 3.71 -15.49 7.94
C LYS A 325 3.52 -14.02 7.55
N HIS A 326 3.28 -13.78 6.27
CA HIS A 326 3.03 -12.45 5.73
C HIS A 326 1.84 -12.43 4.77
N VAL A 327 0.99 -11.41 4.88
CA VAL A 327 -0.25 -11.30 4.09
C VAL A 327 -0.17 -10.09 3.19
N PHE A 328 -0.28 -10.31 1.89
CA PHE A 328 -0.53 -9.27 0.88
C PHE A 328 -2.01 -9.27 0.50
N SER A 329 -2.44 -8.31 -0.33
CA SER A 329 -3.85 -8.22 -0.74
C SER A 329 -4.35 -9.41 -1.57
N HIS A 330 -3.47 -10.07 -2.31
CA HIS A 330 -3.81 -11.13 -3.27
C HIS A 330 -3.10 -12.46 -2.99
N LEU A 331 -2.18 -12.51 -2.03
CA LEU A 331 -1.45 -13.71 -1.66
C LEU A 331 -1.02 -13.71 -0.19
N ARG A 332 -0.67 -14.88 0.34
CA ARG A 332 -0.10 -15.07 1.68
C ARG A 332 1.19 -15.87 1.55
N TRP A 333 2.27 -15.34 2.11
CA TRP A 333 3.55 -16.05 2.23
C TRP A 333 3.63 -16.74 3.59
N TYR A 334 4.06 -18.00 3.54
CA TYR A 334 4.51 -18.78 4.69
C TYR A 334 5.97 -19.12 4.43
N ILE A 335 6.85 -18.81 5.37
CA ILE A 335 8.29 -18.89 5.17
C ILE A 335 8.91 -19.65 6.34
N LEU A 336 9.58 -20.77 6.08
CA LEU A 336 10.45 -21.41 7.07
C LEU A 336 11.85 -20.80 6.98
N VAL A 337 12.39 -20.35 8.10
CA VAL A 337 13.68 -19.66 8.16
C VAL A 337 14.77 -20.62 8.63
N PHE A 338 15.79 -20.80 7.81
CA PHE A 338 16.98 -21.58 8.12
C PHE A 338 18.21 -20.67 8.17
N TYR A 339 19.18 -21.05 8.98
CA TYR A 339 20.49 -20.40 9.01
C TYR A 339 21.58 -21.37 8.58
N GLY A 340 22.54 -20.86 7.82
CA GLY A 340 23.67 -21.63 7.33
C GLY A 340 24.94 -20.81 7.27
N ARG A 341 26.08 -21.50 7.26
CA ARG A 341 27.40 -20.89 7.06
C ARG A 341 27.97 -21.31 5.71
N SER A 342 28.36 -20.32 4.92
CA SER A 342 29.05 -20.54 3.66
C SER A 342 30.46 -21.08 3.91
N THR A 343 30.80 -22.17 3.21
CA THR A 343 32.15 -22.79 3.24
C THR A 343 32.96 -22.46 2.00
N ALA A 344 32.31 -22.03 0.91
CA ALA A 344 32.93 -21.52 -0.30
C ALA A 344 32.05 -20.44 -0.96
N ALA A 345 32.53 -19.83 -2.04
CA ALA A 345 31.75 -18.87 -2.82
C ALA A 345 30.42 -19.49 -3.28
N LEU A 346 29.33 -18.74 -3.10
CA LEU A 346 28.00 -19.14 -3.56
C LEU A 346 27.92 -18.99 -5.09
N THR A 347 27.13 -19.84 -5.74
CA THR A 347 26.91 -19.76 -7.20
C THR A 347 25.72 -18.88 -7.57
N ILE A 348 24.87 -18.55 -6.58
CA ILE A 348 23.78 -17.59 -6.73
C ILE A 348 24.29 -16.15 -6.72
N GLU A 349 23.67 -15.30 -7.54
CA GLU A 349 23.99 -13.87 -7.61
C GLU A 349 23.47 -13.14 -6.36
N GLY A 350 24.29 -12.24 -5.82
CA GLY A 350 23.98 -11.45 -4.64
C GLY A 350 25.23 -10.78 -4.07
N GLN A 351 25.11 -10.26 -2.85
CA GLN A 351 26.17 -9.53 -2.15
C GLN A 351 26.27 -9.96 -0.69
N TRP A 352 27.48 -9.87 -0.15
CA TRP A 352 27.75 -10.02 1.27
C TRP A 352 27.66 -8.68 1.97
N VAL A 353 26.86 -8.60 3.03
CA VAL A 353 26.55 -7.35 3.71
C VAL A 353 26.64 -7.55 5.22
N LYS A 354 27.30 -6.63 5.92
CA LYS A 354 27.31 -6.64 7.39
C LYS A 354 25.96 -6.18 7.93
N ALA A 355 25.51 -6.80 9.02
CA ALA A 355 24.23 -6.44 9.65
C ALA A 355 24.13 -4.93 9.98
N ASN A 356 25.25 -4.30 10.37
CA ASN A 356 25.29 -2.86 10.64
C ASN A 356 25.00 -1.98 9.42
N ASP A 357 25.21 -2.49 8.21
CA ASP A 357 24.98 -1.74 6.96
C ASP A 357 23.56 -1.96 6.41
N PHE A 358 22.72 -2.77 7.08
CA PHE A 358 21.37 -3.09 6.62
C PHE A 358 20.46 -1.87 6.48
N GLU A 359 20.74 -0.78 7.20
CA GLU A 359 20.02 0.47 7.02
C GLU A 359 20.14 1.06 5.61
N ASN A 360 21.20 0.70 4.86
CA ASN A 360 21.40 1.14 3.48
C ASN A 360 20.61 0.31 2.46
N TYR A 361 19.94 -0.76 2.89
CA TYR A 361 19.22 -1.67 2.01
C TYR A 361 17.72 -1.61 2.31
N VAL A 362 16.91 -1.63 1.24
CA VAL A 362 15.45 -1.58 1.36
C VAL A 362 14.91 -3.00 1.49
N PHE A 363 14.46 -3.33 2.71
CA PHE A 363 13.90 -4.64 3.01
C PHE A 363 12.37 -4.62 2.99
N PRO A 364 11.73 -5.65 2.41
CA PRO A 364 10.30 -5.83 2.59
C PRO A 364 10.00 -6.33 4.00
N LYS A 365 8.84 -5.96 4.56
CA LYS A 365 8.37 -6.42 5.89
C LYS A 365 8.54 -7.93 6.18
N PRO A 366 8.26 -8.88 5.27
CA PRO A 366 8.54 -10.30 5.55
C PRO A 366 10.02 -10.59 5.86
N GLN A 367 10.96 -9.90 5.22
CA GLN A 367 12.39 -10.08 5.44
C GLN A 367 12.87 -9.42 6.74
N GLN A 368 12.30 -8.25 7.09
CA GLN A 368 12.52 -7.62 8.40
C GLN A 368 12.10 -8.57 9.54
N LYS A 369 10.93 -9.23 9.41
CA LYS A 369 10.50 -10.26 10.37
C LYS A 369 11.43 -11.47 10.44
N MET A 370 12.04 -11.86 9.32
CA MET A 370 13.02 -12.95 9.32
C MET A 370 14.30 -12.56 10.07
N LEU A 371 14.72 -11.30 9.94
CA LEU A 371 15.85 -10.76 10.71
C LEU A 371 15.53 -10.77 12.22
N GLU A 372 14.33 -10.33 12.61
CA GLU A 372 13.87 -10.41 14.02
C GLU A 372 13.92 -11.86 14.55
N VAL A 373 13.47 -12.84 13.76
CA VAL A 373 13.55 -14.27 14.11
C VAL A 373 15.00 -14.71 14.32
N PHE A 374 15.91 -14.27 13.45
CA PHE A 374 17.33 -14.61 13.53
C PHE A 374 18.00 -13.99 14.75
N GLU A 375 17.76 -12.70 15.02
CA GLU A 375 18.33 -11.98 16.16
C GLU A 375 17.89 -12.57 17.50
N ASN A 376 16.61 -12.96 17.62
CA ASN A 376 16.10 -13.62 18.82
C ASN A 376 16.80 -14.98 19.08
N ASN A 377 17.01 -15.78 18.02
CA ASN A 377 17.72 -17.06 18.15
C ASN A 377 19.22 -16.88 18.51
N LEU A 378 19.86 -15.79 18.05
CA LEU A 378 21.25 -15.48 18.44
C LEU A 378 21.38 -15.03 19.90
N ALA A 379 20.33 -14.45 20.48
CA ALA A 379 20.30 -14.08 21.88
C ALA A 379 20.14 -15.31 22.78
N ASP A 380 19.26 -16.25 22.40
CA ASP A 380 19.01 -17.48 23.15
C ASP A 380 20.22 -18.43 23.18
N ASP A 381 21.09 -18.43 22.16
CA ASP A 381 22.31 -19.25 22.12
C ASP A 381 23.47 -18.67 22.99
N LYS A 382 23.28 -17.50 23.64
CA LYS A 382 24.28 -16.85 24.54
C LYS A 382 24.05 -17.09 26.03
N ASP A 383 22.91 -17.65 26.41
CA ASP A 383 22.59 -18.14 27.75
C ASP A 383 22.83 -19.65 27.85
#